data_AF-A0A4V1QRW4-F1
#
_entry.id   AF-A0A4V1QRW4-F1
#
_cell.length_a   1.000
_cell.length_b   1.000
_cell.length_c   1.000
_cell.angle_alpha   90.00
_cell.angle_beta   90.00
_cell.angle_gamma   90.00
#
_symmetry.space_group_name_H-M   'P 1'
#
loop_
_entity.id
_entity.type
_entity.pdbx_description
1 polymer ?
#
loop_
_entity_poly.entity_id
_entity_poly.type
_entity_poly.pdbx_seq_one_letter_code
_entity_poly.pdbx_strand_id
1 'polypeptide(L)'
;MPVGSVTRGTTNTNRLRRVDRWIAEQAAFRRAAEPLVVDLGYGASGVTAFELAARLRRVRPDVAVLGLEIDPTRVRAAEAQLDAV
;
A
#
# COMPACT_ATOMS: atom_id res chain seq x y z
N MET A 1 -20.15 11.55 14.44
CA MET A 1 -19.11 11.35 13.41
C MET A 1 -18.10 10.34 13.93
N PRO A 2 -17.63 9.37 13.12
CA PRO A 2 -16.56 8.47 13.54
C PRO A 2 -15.25 9.26 13.73
N VAL A 3 -14.51 8.95 14.80
CA VAL A 3 -13.18 9.53 15.09
C VAL A 3 -12.16 8.42 14.92
N GLY A 4 -11.24 8.56 13.96
CA GLY A 4 -10.15 7.60 13.76
C GLY A 4 -9.11 7.72 14.86
N SER A 5 -8.68 6.59 15.44
CA SER A 5 -7.57 6.56 16.41
C SER A 5 -6.32 5.97 15.78
N VAL A 6 -5.19 6.67 15.92
CA VAL A 6 -3.89 6.18 15.45
C VAL A 6 -3.48 5.00 16.32
N THR A 7 -3.26 3.83 15.71
CA THR A 7 -2.72 2.67 16.41
C THR A 7 -1.19 2.62 16.29
N ARG A 8 -0.53 2.03 17.29
CA ARG A 8 0.94 1.97 17.40
C ARG A 8 1.56 0.83 16.56
N GLY A 9 0.90 0.42 15.48
CA GLY A 9 1.37 -0.69 14.66
C GLY A 9 2.55 -0.29 13.80
N THR A 10 3.70 -0.94 13.98
CA THR A 10 4.75 -1.00 12.96
C THR A 10 4.64 -2.33 12.22
N THR A 11 4.66 -2.26 10.89
CA THR A 11 4.70 -3.44 10.04
C THR A 11 6.13 -3.59 9.53
N ASN A 12 6.80 -4.66 9.93
CA ASN A 12 8.15 -4.97 9.41
C ASN A 12 8.08 -5.20 7.89
N THR A 13 9.16 -4.86 7.20
CA THR A 13 9.41 -5.15 5.78
C THR A 13 9.04 -6.59 5.42
N ASN A 14 8.47 -6.82 4.24
CA ASN A 14 7.98 -8.13 3.76
C ASN A 14 6.90 -8.84 4.59
N ARG A 15 6.44 -8.31 5.74
CA ARG A 15 5.45 -8.98 6.61
C ARG A 15 4.11 -9.25 5.91
N LEU A 16 3.77 -8.46 4.88
CA LEU A 16 2.52 -8.57 4.13
C LEU A 16 2.62 -9.37 2.83
N ARG A 17 3.80 -9.92 2.50
CA ARG A 17 4.04 -10.58 1.20
C ARG A 17 3.03 -11.68 0.84
N ARG A 18 2.48 -12.39 1.83
CA ARG A 18 1.44 -13.40 1.59
C ARG A 18 0.12 -12.76 1.12
N VAL A 19 -0.26 -11.63 1.70
CA VAL A 19 -1.44 -10.85 1.30
C VAL A 19 -1.24 -10.29 -0.10
N ASP A 20 -0.09 -9.70 -0.40
CA ASP A 20 0.19 -9.14 -1.73
C ASP A 20 0.05 -10.18 -2.85
N ARG A 21 0.56 -11.39 -2.61
CA ARG A 21 0.43 -12.52 -3.54
C ARG A 21 -1.02 -12.95 -3.70
N TRP A 22 -1.75 -13.03 -2.59
CA TRP A 22 -3.16 -13.38 -2.63
C TRP A 22 -3.98 -12.35 -3.43
N ILE A 23 -3.71 -11.04 -3.26
CA ILE A 23 -4.31 -9.96 -4.07
C ILE A 23 -3.99 -10.17 -5.55
N ALA A 24 -2.72 -10.41 -5.88
CA ALA A 24 -2.26 -10.62 -7.24
C ALA A 24 -2.90 -11.84 -7.94
N GLU A 25 -3.44 -12.78 -7.17
CA GLU A 25 -4.16 -13.96 -7.65
C GLU A 25 -5.66 -13.74 -7.83
N GLN A 26 -6.24 -12.67 -7.28
CA GLN A 26 -7.68 -12.45 -7.34
C GLN A 26 -8.16 -12.16 -8.77
N ALA A 27 -9.23 -12.84 -9.18
CA ALA A 27 -9.88 -12.58 -10.46
C ALA A 27 -10.38 -11.14 -10.58
N ALA A 28 -10.86 -10.56 -9.48
CA ALA A 28 -11.29 -9.16 -9.43
C ALA A 28 -10.15 -8.20 -9.78
N PHE A 29 -8.95 -8.41 -9.23
CA PHE A 29 -7.76 -7.63 -9.56
C PHE A 29 -7.32 -7.87 -11.02
N ARG A 30 -7.23 -9.13 -11.44
CA ARG A 30 -6.74 -9.48 -12.78
C ARG A 30 -7.66 -9.02 -13.91
N ARG A 31 -8.97 -8.96 -13.67
CA ARG A 31 -9.99 -8.62 -14.68
C ARG A 31 -10.50 -7.18 -14.58
N ALA A 32 -10.09 -6.42 -13.57
CA ALA A 32 -10.45 -5.00 -13.47
C ALA A 32 -9.98 -4.25 -14.73
N ALA A 33 -10.84 -3.38 -15.27
CA ALA A 33 -10.47 -2.53 -16.40
C ALA A 33 -9.32 -1.59 -16.01
N GLU A 34 -9.47 -0.93 -14.86
CA GLU A 34 -8.49 0.02 -14.30
C GLU A 34 -8.29 -0.31 -12.80
N PRO A 35 -7.32 -1.19 -12.46
CA PRO A 35 -7.16 -1.66 -11.10
C PRO A 35 -6.56 -0.59 -10.18
N LEU A 36 -7.33 -0.18 -9.18
CA LEU A 36 -6.87 0.62 -8.05
C LEU A 36 -6.80 -0.25 -6.78
N VAL A 37 -5.66 -0.23 -6.09
CA VAL A 37 -5.48 -0.88 -4.79
C VAL A 37 -5.13 0.19 -3.75
N VAL A 38 -5.85 0.18 -2.62
CA VAL A 38 -5.63 1.12 -1.52
C VAL A 38 -5.03 0.38 -0.33
N ASP A 39 -3.82 0.77 0.09
CA ASP A 39 -3.18 0.29 1.32
C ASP A 39 -3.56 1.22 2.49
N LEU A 40 -4.45 0.74 3.36
CA LEU A 40 -5.00 1.51 4.47
C LEU A 40 -4.11 1.37 5.71
N GLY A 41 -3.42 2.43 6.08
CA GLY A 41 -2.57 2.50 7.27
C GLY A 41 -1.22 1.82 7.06
N TYR A 42 -0.43 2.34 6.12
CA TYR A 42 0.94 1.83 5.85
C TYR A 42 1.90 2.06 7.04
N GLY A 43 1.51 2.85 8.04
CA GLY A 43 2.25 2.99 9.29
C GLY A 43 3.41 3.98 9.18
N ALA A 44 4.46 3.78 9.98
CA ALA A 44 5.54 4.76 10.15
C ALA A 44 6.39 5.03 8.90
N SER A 45 6.24 4.22 7.84
CA SER A 45 7.02 4.27 6.61
C SER A 45 6.18 3.78 5.44
N GLY A 46 6.33 4.39 4.26
CA GLY A 46 5.61 3.99 3.04
C GLY A 46 6.11 2.68 2.41
N VAL A 47 7.13 2.05 2.99
CA VAL A 47 7.79 0.85 2.44
C VAL A 47 6.81 -0.28 2.10
N THR A 48 5.78 -0.52 2.93
CA THR A 48 4.81 -1.58 2.64
C THR A 48 3.99 -1.28 1.40
N ALA A 49 3.58 -0.03 1.20
CA ALA A 49 2.84 0.39 0.03
C ALA A 49 3.71 0.29 -1.24
N PHE A 50 5.00 0.63 -1.16
CA PHE A 50 5.94 0.49 -2.28
C PHE A 50 6.19 -0.97 -2.63
N GLU A 51 6.39 -1.82 -1.63
CA GLU A 51 6.53 -3.25 -1.80
C GLU A 51 5.29 -3.87 -2.47
N LEU A 52 4.10 -3.50 -2.02
CA LEU A 52 2.83 -3.90 -2.61
C LEU A 52 2.77 -3.47 -4.09
N ALA A 53 3.02 -2.20 -4.38
CA ALA A 53 3.04 -1.67 -5.74
C ALA A 53 4.03 -2.42 -6.65
N ALA A 54 5.26 -2.62 -6.19
CA ALA A 54 6.28 -3.35 -6.94
C ALA A 54 5.91 -4.80 -7.21
N ARG A 55 5.15 -5.45 -6.31
CA ARG A 55 4.67 -6.83 -6.51
C ARG A 55 3.48 -6.89 -7.46
N LEU A 56 2.49 -6.02 -7.28
CA LEU A 56 1.29 -6.02 -8.12
C LEU A 56 1.60 -5.62 -9.57
N ARG A 57 2.53 -4.68 -9.79
CA ARG A 57 2.97 -4.27 -11.14
C ARG A 57 3.61 -5.40 -11.95
N ARG A 58 4.10 -6.47 -11.31
CA ARG A 58 4.58 -7.66 -12.03
C ARG A 58 3.45 -8.48 -12.67
N VAL A 59 2.21 -8.31 -12.22
CA VAL A 59 1.03 -9.03 -12.72
C VAL A 59 0.13 -8.12 -13.55
N ARG A 60 -0.10 -6.89 -13.09
CA ARG A 60 -0.83 -5.84 -13.81
C ARG A 60 0.02 -4.57 -13.84
N PRO A 61 0.80 -4.31 -14.91
CA PRO A 61 1.67 -3.13 -15.00
C PRO A 61 0.92 -1.79 -14.87
N ASP A 62 -0.36 -1.78 -15.21
CA ASP A 62 -1.27 -0.63 -15.20
C ASP A 62 -1.96 -0.39 -13.84
N VAL A 63 -1.61 -1.14 -12.80
CA VAL A 63 -2.17 -0.93 -11.46
C VAL A 63 -1.78 0.41 -10.86
N ALA A 64 -2.78 1.14 -10.36
CA ALA A 64 -2.60 2.25 -9.45
C ALA A 64 -2.62 1.73 -8.00
N VAL A 65 -1.62 2.15 -7.20
CA VAL A 65 -1.58 1.85 -5.76
C VAL A 65 -1.55 3.15 -4.99
N LEU A 66 -2.46 3.30 -4.05
CA LEU A 66 -2.57 4.46 -3.17
C LEU A 66 -2.32 4.03 -1.72
N GLY A 67 -1.26 4.56 -1.10
CA GLY A 67 -1.07 4.47 0.34
C GLY A 67 -1.93 5.54 1.03
N LEU A 68 -2.74 5.14 2.01
CA LEU A 68 -3.55 6.06 2.82
C LEU A 68 -3.11 5.99 4.28
N GLU A 69 -2.84 7.13 4.90
CA GLU A 69 -2.47 7.23 6.31
C GLU A 69 -3.12 8.47 6.94
N ILE A 70 -3.50 8.36 8.20
CA ILE A 70 -4.22 9.42 8.92
C ILE A 70 -3.26 10.41 9.58
N ASP A 71 -2.04 9.97 9.93
CA ASP A 71 -1.00 10.82 10.54
C ASP A 71 -0.26 11.64 9.47
N PRO A 72 -0.40 12.98 9.43
CA PRO A 72 0.24 13.81 8.41
C PRO A 72 1.78 13.74 8.43
N THR A 73 2.38 13.42 9.57
CA THR A 73 3.84 13.28 9.70
C THR A 73 4.31 12.01 8.99
N ARG A 74 3.54 10.92 9.09
CA ARG A 74 3.82 9.68 8.36
C ARG A 74 3.56 9.84 6.87
N VAL A 75 2.58 10.67 6.48
CA VAL A 75 2.36 11.07 5.08
C VAL A 75 3.58 11.76 4.49
N ARG A 76 4.05 12.85 5.11
CA ARG A 76 5.23 13.57 4.61
C ARG A 76 6.48 12.69 4.55
N ALA A 77 6.67 11.80 5.52
CA ALA A 77 7.78 10.86 5.51
C ALA A 77 7.69 9.90 4.32
N ALA A 78 6.49 9.38 4.02
CA ALA A 78 6.28 8.50 2.87
C ALA A 78 6.42 9.23 1.53
N GLU A 79 5.95 10.47 1.42
CA GLU A 79 6.15 11.31 0.22
C GLU A 79 7.65 11.54 -0.06
N ALA A 80 8.41 11.92 0.96
CA ALA A 80 9.87 12.09 0.83
C ALA A 80 10.59 10.78 0.44
N GLN A 81 10.08 9.63 0.90
CA GLN A 81 10.60 8.33 0.47
C GLN A 81 10.22 8.02 -0.99
N LEU A 82 9.01 8.37 -1.41
CA LEU A 82 8.53 8.14 -2.77
C LEU A 82 9.32 8.97 -3.79
N ASP A 83 9.65 10.22 -3.46
CA ASP A 83 10.46 11.11 -4.30
C ASP A 83 11.91 10.60 -4.49
N ALA A 84 12.37 9.69 -3.64
CA ALA A 84 13.70 9.12 -3.68
C ALA A 84 13.80 7.79 -4.46
N VAL A 85 12.70 7.29 -5.03
CA VAL A 85 12.61 6.02 -5.79
C VAL A 85 12.42 6.29 -7.28
#